data_AF-A0A1G1BVK6-F1
#
_entry.id   AF-A0A1G1BVK6-F1
#
_cell.length_a   1.000
_cell.length_b   1.000
_cell.length_c   1.000
_cell.angle_alpha   90.00
_cell.angle_beta   90.00
_cell.angle_gamma   90.00
#
_symmetry.space_group_name_H-M   'P 1'
#
loop_
_entity.id
_entity.type
_entity.pdbx_description
1 polymer ?
#
loop_
_entity_poly.entity_id
_entity_poly.type
_entity_poly.pdbx_seq_one_letter_code
_entity_poly.pdbx_strand_id
1 'polypeptide(L)'
;MKKKIDIADQPTLSLGRTIRITVDGIRYRLFRCSVTVAVIAVAVAFLMNIMSESLIKRSVAEDTRERIDQSRLVHEWMARLTAPGSFESILTEVAAASPGTPVYEETAQMTGLSAGDMTAFHADVRAAAAYMRFFETLDYARRRSLVHTAVGVGVFDRLRAQDGMRQFTENIRTMKSLRFITSQEDLVAFLGRWKDLEVRLRQVQEGRAKGIAKVTEARAGHPIMESLAGATGAFGEAVRLAGFRFDAQALAPEVAAQAKRLLEIRLLEKTMEHRPTRQAIAQDFNVLPADVNVMMMWKYLRSEKNAAVYLERMKESEMDVAGLDAKRLAWLAETRREEKALIRAELLTADAGGGIMGMGERMSWLLLVSMLVCGIGISNAMLMTVTERFQEIATLKCLGALDGFIMLMFVLESCFLGVVGGSIGAVLGNVIGTGRMLYAFGVRFVGTVPFLELVFGMVVAVVLGVILAALAAVYPAFKAARLAPMEAMRIE
;
A
#
# COMPACT_ATOMS: atom_id res chain seq x y z
N MET A 1 -73.64 -40.73 26.24
CA MET A 1 -73.36 -41.03 24.81
C MET A 1 -71.86 -40.98 24.58
N LYS A 2 -71.21 -42.11 24.26
CA LYS A 2 -69.80 -42.13 23.83
C LYS A 2 -69.74 -41.59 22.39
N LYS A 3 -69.04 -40.47 22.19
CA LYS A 3 -68.80 -39.90 20.85
C LYS A 3 -67.93 -40.92 20.09
N LYS A 4 -68.48 -41.51 19.01
CA LYS A 4 -67.74 -42.42 18.12
C LYS A 4 -66.67 -41.58 17.41
N ILE A 5 -65.40 -41.84 17.71
CA ILE A 5 -64.29 -41.19 17.01
C ILE A 5 -64.14 -41.94 15.69
N ASP A 6 -64.43 -41.26 14.60
CA ASP A 6 -64.23 -41.78 13.25
C ASP A 6 -62.74 -41.64 12.92
N ILE A 7 -62.02 -42.75 12.95
CA ILE A 7 -60.59 -42.79 12.62
C ILE A 7 -60.51 -43.26 11.16
N ALA A 8 -60.18 -42.33 10.25
CA ALA A 8 -59.95 -42.66 8.86
C ALA A 8 -58.81 -43.68 8.71
N ASP A 9 -58.94 -44.62 7.77
CA ASP A 9 -57.91 -45.62 7.47
C ASP A 9 -56.59 -44.95 7.10
N GLN A 10 -55.50 -45.33 7.78
CA GLN A 10 -54.18 -44.80 7.51
C GLN A 10 -53.64 -45.35 6.17
N PRO A 11 -53.24 -44.50 5.22
CA PRO A 11 -52.71 -44.95 3.95
C PRO A 11 -51.37 -45.67 4.12
N THR A 12 -51.30 -46.93 3.68
CA THR A 12 -50.03 -47.68 3.62
C THR A 12 -49.23 -47.20 2.40
N LEU A 13 -48.15 -46.47 2.65
CA LEU A 13 -47.24 -46.00 1.59
C LEU A 13 -46.37 -47.17 1.10
N SER A 14 -46.30 -47.37 -0.22
CA SER A 14 -45.38 -48.34 -0.81
C SER A 14 -43.93 -47.88 -0.67
N LEU A 15 -42.99 -48.83 -0.55
CA LEU A 15 -41.55 -48.56 -0.40
C LEU A 15 -41.02 -47.55 -1.43
N GLY A 16 -41.47 -47.66 -2.68
CA GLY A 16 -41.08 -46.76 -3.76
C GLY A 16 -41.57 -45.31 -3.59
N ARG A 17 -42.78 -45.10 -3.04
CA ARG A 17 -43.27 -43.75 -2.70
C ARG A 17 -42.49 -43.18 -1.51
N THR A 18 -42.22 -44.00 -0.49
CA THR A 18 -41.42 -43.59 0.67
C THR A 18 -40.03 -43.12 0.26
N ILE A 19 -39.30 -43.91 -0.53
CA ILE A 19 -37.96 -43.54 -1.03
C ILE A 19 -38.02 -42.23 -1.83
N ARG A 20 -39.00 -42.07 -2.74
CA ARG A 20 -39.13 -40.85 -3.55
C ARG A 20 -39.34 -39.60 -2.68
N ILE A 21 -40.27 -39.66 -1.72
CA ILE A 21 -40.54 -38.55 -0.79
C ILE A 21 -39.29 -38.21 0.04
N THR A 22 -38.55 -39.23 0.50
CA THR A 22 -37.30 -39.01 1.24
C THR A 22 -36.23 -38.33 0.37
N VAL A 23 -36.04 -38.78 -0.87
CA VAL A 23 -35.06 -38.21 -1.80
C VAL A 23 -35.43 -36.76 -2.15
N ASP A 24 -36.70 -36.50 -2.45
CA ASP A 24 -37.17 -35.14 -2.75
C ASP A 24 -36.94 -34.21 -1.55
N GLY A 25 -37.29 -34.65 -0.33
CA GLY A 25 -37.06 -33.89 0.90
C GLY A 25 -35.58 -33.63 1.22
N ILE A 26 -34.66 -34.55 0.86
CA ILE A 26 -33.22 -34.34 0.98
C ILE A 26 -32.74 -33.32 -0.07
N ARG A 27 -33.19 -33.48 -1.32
CA ARG A 27 -32.78 -32.62 -2.44
C ARG A 27 -33.16 -31.16 -2.20
N TYR A 28 -34.39 -30.88 -1.77
CA TYR A 28 -34.83 -29.51 -1.48
C TYR A 28 -34.02 -28.87 -0.35
N ARG A 29 -33.75 -29.62 0.73
CA ARG A 29 -32.94 -29.14 1.86
C ARG A 29 -31.49 -28.87 1.47
N LEU A 30 -30.83 -29.82 0.80
CA LEU A 30 -29.46 -29.65 0.33
C LEU A 30 -29.32 -28.49 -0.67
N PHE A 31 -30.27 -28.36 -1.61
CA PHE A 31 -30.24 -27.27 -2.57
C PHE A 31 -30.31 -25.91 -1.88
N ARG A 32 -31.21 -25.71 -0.91
CA ARG A 32 -31.28 -24.43 -0.20
C ARG A 32 -30.06 -24.14 0.67
N CYS A 33 -29.58 -25.14 1.42
CA CYS A 33 -28.33 -25.00 2.17
C CYS A 33 -27.19 -24.60 1.23
N SER A 34 -27.13 -25.18 0.03
CA SER A 34 -26.14 -24.81 -0.98
C SER A 34 -26.30 -23.36 -1.48
N VAL A 35 -27.53 -22.86 -1.65
CA VAL A 35 -27.79 -21.46 -2.02
C VAL A 35 -27.29 -20.50 -0.93
N THR A 36 -27.64 -20.75 0.33
CA THR A 36 -27.19 -19.88 1.44
C THR A 36 -25.67 -19.91 1.59
N VAL A 37 -25.06 -21.11 1.53
CA VAL A 37 -23.60 -21.27 1.56
C VAL A 37 -22.94 -20.55 0.38
N ALA A 38 -23.52 -20.63 -0.81
CA ALA A 38 -22.99 -19.95 -2.00
C ALA A 38 -23.05 -18.43 -1.85
N VAL A 39 -24.16 -17.86 -1.36
CA VAL A 39 -24.28 -16.41 -1.10
C VAL A 39 -23.23 -15.95 -0.10
N ILE A 40 -23.06 -16.68 1.00
CA ILE A 40 -22.02 -16.38 2.02
C ILE A 40 -20.62 -16.50 1.39
N ALA A 41 -20.36 -17.57 0.64
CA ALA A 41 -19.07 -17.82 0.02
C ALA A 41 -18.71 -16.73 -0.99
N VAL A 42 -19.65 -16.24 -1.80
CA VAL A 42 -19.40 -15.12 -2.72
C VAL A 42 -19.10 -13.83 -1.97
N ALA A 43 -19.86 -13.52 -0.91
CA ALA A 43 -19.64 -12.33 -0.08
C ALA A 43 -18.23 -12.35 0.56
N VAL A 44 -17.87 -13.48 1.17
CA VAL A 44 -16.57 -13.66 1.83
C VAL A 44 -15.43 -13.75 0.81
N ALA A 45 -15.66 -14.33 -0.37
CA ALA A 45 -14.67 -14.33 -1.46
C ALA A 45 -14.40 -12.92 -1.98
N PHE A 46 -15.44 -12.09 -2.12
CA PHE A 46 -15.27 -10.70 -2.51
C PHE A 46 -14.47 -9.91 -1.47
N LEU A 47 -14.84 -10.05 -0.19
CA LEU A 47 -14.09 -9.48 0.94
C LEU A 47 -12.62 -9.92 0.92
N MET A 48 -12.38 -11.23 0.85
CA MET A 48 -11.03 -11.78 0.91
C MET A 48 -10.20 -11.42 -0.32
N ASN A 49 -10.81 -11.33 -1.51
CA ASN A 49 -10.14 -10.85 -2.71
C ASN A 49 -9.62 -9.41 -2.52
N ILE A 50 -10.45 -8.51 -1.96
CA ILE A 50 -10.05 -7.13 -1.67
C ILE A 50 -8.98 -7.08 -0.58
N MET A 51 -9.14 -7.85 0.50
CA MET A 51 -8.14 -7.92 1.58
C MET A 51 -6.79 -8.43 1.06
N SER A 52 -6.79 -9.51 0.28
CA SER A 52 -5.56 -10.08 -0.28
C SER A 52 -4.84 -9.08 -1.16
N GLU A 53 -5.56 -8.40 -2.07
CA GLU A 53 -5.01 -7.35 -2.91
C GLU A 53 -4.39 -6.21 -2.07
N SER A 54 -5.09 -5.75 -1.03
CA SER A 54 -4.61 -4.69 -0.12
C SER A 54 -3.32 -5.09 0.62
N LEU A 55 -3.33 -6.28 1.24
CA LEU A 55 -2.19 -6.80 2.01
C LEU A 55 -0.95 -6.98 1.12
N ILE A 56 -1.14 -7.57 -0.07
CA ILE A 56 -0.05 -7.76 -1.03
C ILE A 56 0.46 -6.40 -1.53
N LYS A 57 -0.42 -5.47 -1.92
CA LYS A 57 -0.01 -4.14 -2.37
C LYS A 57 0.78 -3.41 -1.29
N ARG A 58 0.38 -3.51 -0.03
CA ARG A 58 1.11 -2.91 1.10
C ARG A 58 2.48 -3.52 1.28
N SER A 59 2.59 -4.85 1.31
CA SER A 59 3.87 -5.54 1.44
C SER A 59 4.81 -5.22 0.27
N VAL A 60 4.29 -5.19 -0.95
CA VAL A 60 5.06 -4.77 -2.14
C VAL A 60 5.45 -3.30 -2.04
N ALA A 61 4.59 -2.41 -1.54
CA ALA A 61 4.89 -0.99 -1.38
C ALA A 61 6.06 -0.77 -0.41
N GLU A 62 6.06 -1.47 0.72
CA GLU A 62 7.10 -1.36 1.74
C GLU A 62 8.47 -1.82 1.19
N ASP A 63 8.54 -3.00 0.58
CA ASP A 63 9.78 -3.50 -0.05
C ASP A 63 10.21 -2.67 -1.29
N THR A 64 9.26 -2.14 -2.05
CA THR A 64 9.56 -1.28 -3.20
C THR A 64 10.16 0.06 -2.75
N ARG A 65 9.61 0.69 -1.71
CA ARG A 65 10.13 1.97 -1.17
C ARG A 65 11.58 1.81 -0.71
N GLU A 66 11.86 0.79 0.09
CA GLU A 66 13.21 0.53 0.62
C GLU A 66 14.24 0.39 -0.51
N ARG A 67 13.90 -0.35 -1.57
CA ARG A 67 14.80 -0.55 -2.71
C ARG A 67 14.91 0.66 -3.62
N ILE A 68 13.85 1.44 -3.75
CA ILE A 68 13.88 2.71 -4.49
C ILE A 68 14.82 3.68 -3.78
N ASP A 69 14.71 3.80 -2.46
CA ASP A 69 15.59 4.66 -1.67
C ASP A 69 17.06 4.23 -1.84
N GLN A 70 17.33 2.92 -1.75
CA GLN A 70 18.65 2.38 -2.06
C GLN A 70 19.09 2.70 -3.50
N SER A 71 18.20 2.63 -4.50
CA SER A 71 18.53 2.90 -5.90
C SER A 71 18.83 4.38 -6.20
N ARG A 72 18.38 5.29 -5.32
CA ARG A 72 18.48 6.75 -5.50
C ARG A 72 19.68 7.37 -4.78
N LEU A 73 20.43 6.61 -3.97
CA LEU A 73 21.56 7.11 -3.18
C LEU A 73 22.53 8.01 -3.98
N VAL A 74 22.97 7.60 -5.17
CA VAL A 74 23.88 8.43 -5.98
C VAL A 74 23.23 9.74 -6.41
N HIS A 75 21.96 9.73 -6.81
CA HIS A 75 21.26 10.94 -7.23
C HIS A 75 21.03 11.89 -6.05
N GLU A 76 20.70 11.36 -4.88
CA GLU A 76 20.57 12.12 -3.64
C GLU A 76 21.89 12.77 -3.24
N TRP A 77 22.99 12.00 -3.26
CA TRP A 77 24.31 12.54 -2.96
C TRP A 77 24.81 13.52 -4.02
N MET A 78 24.50 13.30 -5.30
CA MET A 78 24.77 14.28 -6.34
C MET A 78 24.04 15.60 -6.06
N ALA A 79 22.77 15.56 -5.68
CA ALA A 79 22.01 16.76 -5.37
C ALA A 79 22.59 17.48 -4.15
N ARG A 80 22.86 16.74 -3.06
CA ARG A 80 23.46 17.27 -1.81
C ARG A 80 24.83 17.90 -2.02
N LEU A 81 25.65 17.34 -2.90
CA LEU A 81 27.01 17.83 -3.19
C LEU A 81 27.07 18.90 -4.28
N THR A 82 25.94 19.22 -4.94
CA THR A 82 25.90 20.23 -6.01
C THR A 82 25.13 21.48 -5.60
N ALA A 83 24.14 21.36 -4.71
CA ALA A 83 23.34 22.50 -4.25
C ALA A 83 23.11 22.43 -2.73
N PRO A 84 23.17 23.58 -2.01
CA PRO A 84 23.01 23.60 -0.55
C PRO A 84 21.57 23.32 -0.08
N GLY A 85 20.59 23.34 -1.00
CA GLY A 85 19.17 23.15 -0.72
C GLY A 85 18.42 24.46 -0.45
N SER A 86 17.09 24.43 -0.60
CA SER A 86 16.20 25.51 -0.17
C SER A 86 15.96 25.44 1.34
N PHE A 87 15.48 26.53 1.95
CA PHE A 87 15.11 26.52 3.38
C PHE A 87 14.08 25.44 3.71
N GLU A 88 13.10 25.21 2.83
CA GLU A 88 12.09 24.17 3.00
C GLU A 88 12.70 22.77 3.00
N SER A 89 13.62 22.51 2.07
CA SER A 89 14.31 21.22 1.98
C SER A 89 15.17 20.97 3.22
N ILE A 90 15.95 21.96 3.65
CA ILE A 90 16.80 21.86 4.85
C ILE A 90 15.94 21.66 6.10
N LEU A 91 14.87 22.45 6.25
CA LEU A 91 13.95 22.37 7.38
C LEU A 91 13.30 20.99 7.46
N THR A 92 12.79 20.47 6.34
CA THR A 92 12.15 19.14 6.28
C THR A 92 13.13 18.03 6.63
N GLU A 93 14.34 18.10 6.07
CA GLU A 93 15.41 17.12 6.28
C GLU A 93 15.89 17.10 7.74
N VAL A 94 16.14 18.28 8.34
CA VAL A 94 16.58 18.40 9.74
C VAL A 94 15.45 18.03 10.71
N ALA A 95 14.18 18.34 10.38
CA ALA A 95 13.03 17.96 11.20
C ALA A 95 12.83 16.44 11.29
N ALA A 96 13.14 15.72 10.20
CA ALA A 96 13.03 14.28 10.13
C ALA A 96 14.19 13.56 10.84
N ALA A 97 15.36 14.20 10.94
CA ALA A 97 16.53 13.66 11.60
C ALA A 97 16.31 13.49 13.12
N SER A 98 16.75 12.37 13.69
CA SER A 98 16.78 12.16 15.14
C SER A 98 18.16 12.50 15.72
N PRO A 99 18.29 12.86 17.01
CA PRO A 99 19.59 13.03 17.64
C PRO A 99 20.48 11.79 17.44
N GLY A 100 21.74 12.01 17.04
CA GLY A 100 22.69 10.93 16.71
C GLY A 100 22.57 10.37 15.29
N THR A 101 21.67 10.88 14.45
CA THR A 101 21.65 10.54 13.02
C THR A 101 22.70 11.36 12.25
N PRO A 102 23.23 10.84 11.12
CA PRO A 102 24.24 11.55 10.31
C PRO A 102 23.82 12.98 9.93
N VAL A 103 22.55 13.19 9.56
CA VAL A 103 22.01 14.51 9.20
C VAL A 103 22.04 15.48 10.38
N TYR A 104 21.69 15.01 11.58
CA TYR A 104 21.69 15.83 12.79
C TYR A 104 23.12 16.27 13.15
N GLU A 105 24.06 15.32 13.12
CA GLU A 105 25.47 15.60 13.43
C GLU A 105 26.14 16.48 12.37
N GLU A 106 25.85 16.25 11.09
CA GLU A 106 26.31 17.09 9.98
C GLU A 106 25.84 18.55 10.17
N THR A 107 24.56 18.72 10.51
CA THR A 107 23.97 20.05 10.72
C THR A 107 24.62 20.76 11.91
N ALA A 108 24.84 20.05 13.02
CA ALA A 108 25.53 20.59 14.18
C ALA A 108 26.97 21.02 13.84
N GLN A 109 27.69 20.20 13.08
CA GLN A 109 29.07 20.48 12.65
C GLN A 109 29.15 21.68 11.69
N MET A 110 28.25 21.76 10.72
CA MET A 110 28.24 22.85 9.72
C MET A 110 27.85 24.21 10.32
N THR A 111 27.02 24.20 11.37
CA THR A 111 26.59 25.42 12.06
C THR A 111 27.49 25.81 13.23
N GLY A 112 28.30 24.88 13.74
CA GLY A 112 29.13 25.09 14.92
C GLY A 112 28.33 25.30 16.21
N LEU A 113 27.07 24.85 16.24
CA LEU A 113 26.19 25.00 17.40
C LEU A 113 26.63 24.09 18.55
N SER A 114 26.48 24.60 19.79
CA SER A 114 26.61 23.76 20.98
C SER A 114 25.50 22.69 21.02
N ALA A 115 25.69 21.61 21.78
CA ALA A 115 24.68 20.54 21.89
C ALA A 115 23.32 21.06 22.40
N GLY A 116 23.33 22.03 23.33
CA GLY A 116 22.13 22.69 23.83
C GLY A 116 21.43 23.52 22.76
N ASP A 117 22.19 24.34 22.03
CA ASP A 117 21.66 25.18 20.95
C ASP A 117 21.13 24.35 19.78
N MET A 118 21.78 23.23 19.46
CA MET A 118 21.33 22.31 18.42
C MET A 118 20.01 21.63 18.81
N THR A 119 19.82 21.28 20.08
CA THR A 119 18.57 20.72 20.58
C THR A 119 17.42 21.72 20.49
N ALA A 120 17.67 22.98 20.87
CA ALA A 120 16.68 24.05 20.73
C ALA A 120 16.34 24.34 19.26
N PHE A 121 17.35 24.45 18.40
CA PHE A 121 17.18 24.61 16.95
C PHE A 121 16.36 23.47 16.35
N HIS A 122 16.67 22.22 16.70
CA HIS A 122 15.95 21.04 16.22
C HIS A 122 14.48 21.04 16.64
N ALA A 123 14.18 21.44 17.87
CA ALA A 123 12.81 21.56 18.36
C ALA A 123 12.00 22.61 17.56
N ASP A 124 12.59 23.77 17.28
CA ASP A 124 11.95 24.82 16.47
C ASP A 124 11.78 24.39 15.01
N VAL A 125 12.75 23.69 14.42
CA VAL A 125 12.66 23.11 13.08
C VAL A 125 11.52 22.08 13.00
N ARG A 126 11.38 21.19 14.00
CA ARG A 126 10.28 20.21 14.06
C ARG A 126 8.91 20.88 14.20
N ALA A 127 8.82 21.94 15.00
CA ALA A 127 7.59 22.72 15.11
C ALA A 127 7.22 23.36 13.76
N ALA A 128 8.19 23.97 13.08
CA ALA A 128 7.98 24.55 11.76
C ALA A 128 7.51 23.50 10.73
N ALA A 129 8.15 22.33 10.70
CA ALA A 129 7.75 21.24 9.81
C ALA A 129 6.33 20.73 10.09
N ALA A 130 5.95 20.62 11.36
CA ALA A 130 4.59 20.23 11.75
C ALA A 130 3.55 21.25 11.28
N TYR A 131 3.81 22.55 11.43
CA TYR A 131 2.94 23.60 10.92
C TYR A 131 2.83 23.59 9.40
N MET A 132 3.95 23.46 8.68
CA MET A 132 3.92 23.36 7.21
C MET A 132 3.10 22.16 6.74
N ARG A 133 3.32 20.98 7.34
CA ARG A 133 2.59 19.76 7.02
C ARG A 133 1.08 19.93 7.24
N PHE A 134 0.67 20.62 8.30
CA PHE A 134 -0.75 20.95 8.52
C PHE A 134 -1.32 21.70 7.31
N PHE A 135 -0.68 22.79 6.86
CA PHE A 135 -1.17 23.57 5.71
C PHE A 135 -1.11 22.82 4.38
N GLU A 136 -0.20 21.85 4.23
CA GLU A 136 -0.10 21.00 3.04
C GLU A 136 -1.19 19.92 2.96
N THR A 137 -1.69 19.46 4.10
CA THR A 137 -2.79 18.48 4.14
C THR A 137 -4.16 19.08 3.84
N LEU A 138 -4.27 20.40 3.82
CA LEU A 138 -5.53 21.10 3.54
C LEU A 138 -5.85 21.09 2.04
N ASP A 139 -7.14 20.97 1.72
CA ASP A 139 -7.60 21.25 0.37
C ASP A 139 -7.34 22.72 -0.01
N TYR A 140 -7.33 22.97 -1.32
CA TYR A 140 -7.00 24.28 -1.88
C TYR A 140 -7.84 25.41 -1.28
N ALA A 141 -9.15 25.21 -1.09
CA ALA A 141 -10.05 26.26 -0.61
C ALA A 141 -9.77 26.59 0.86
N ARG A 142 -9.61 25.57 1.71
CA ARG A 142 -9.26 25.76 3.13
C ARG A 142 -7.90 26.40 3.29
N ARG A 143 -6.88 25.91 2.56
CA ARG A 143 -5.54 26.50 2.59
C ARG A 143 -5.58 27.96 2.17
N ARG A 144 -6.23 28.28 1.04
CA ARG A 144 -6.32 29.66 0.54
C ARG A 144 -7.08 30.57 1.50
N SER A 145 -8.09 30.08 2.20
CA SER A 145 -8.79 30.87 3.22
C SER A 145 -7.89 31.20 4.42
N LEU A 146 -7.02 30.28 4.85
CA LEU A 146 -6.17 30.48 6.02
C LEU A 146 -4.89 31.29 5.72
N VAL A 147 -4.22 31.00 4.60
CA VAL A 147 -2.89 31.54 4.29
C VAL A 147 -2.79 32.19 2.91
N HIS A 148 -3.93 32.38 2.22
CA HIS A 148 -4.02 33.03 0.91
C HIS A 148 -3.10 32.38 -0.14
N THR A 149 -2.11 33.11 -0.63
CA THR A 149 -1.15 32.70 -1.65
C THR A 149 0.20 32.33 -1.07
N ALA A 150 0.36 32.33 0.26
CA ALA A 150 1.62 31.96 0.90
C ALA A 150 1.88 30.45 0.75
N VAL A 151 3.11 30.12 0.38
CA VAL A 151 3.57 28.75 0.16
C VAL A 151 4.83 28.52 0.99
N GLY A 152 4.97 27.28 1.48
CA GLY A 152 6.06 26.80 2.31
C GLY A 152 6.43 27.75 3.45
N VAL A 153 7.69 28.15 3.55
CA VAL A 153 8.16 28.98 4.68
C VAL A 153 7.56 30.39 4.70
N GLY A 154 7.10 30.90 3.54
CA GLY A 154 6.45 32.20 3.45
C GLY A 154 5.11 32.28 4.20
N VAL A 155 4.55 31.12 4.58
CA VAL A 155 3.37 31.06 5.46
C VAL A 155 3.67 31.70 6.82
N PHE A 156 4.87 31.51 7.36
CA PHE A 156 5.24 32.08 8.66
C PHE A 156 5.39 33.59 8.60
N ASP A 157 5.95 34.14 7.53
CA ASP A 157 6.02 35.60 7.34
C ASP A 157 4.62 36.20 7.19
N ARG A 158 3.69 35.52 6.51
CA ARG A 158 2.29 35.94 6.44
C ARG A 158 1.63 35.92 7.81
N LEU A 159 1.78 34.83 8.57
CA LEU A 159 1.17 34.70 9.89
C LEU A 159 1.79 35.66 10.92
N ARG A 160 3.00 36.15 10.69
CA ARG A 160 3.59 37.23 11.50
C ARG A 160 2.99 38.59 11.23
N ALA A 161 2.50 38.84 10.02
CA ALA A 161 1.80 40.09 9.72
C ALA A 161 0.48 40.14 10.49
N GLN A 162 0.17 41.30 11.08
CA GLN A 162 -1.02 41.48 11.93
C GLN A 162 -2.31 41.10 11.18
N ASP A 163 -2.43 41.50 9.92
CA ASP A 163 -3.58 41.15 9.07
C ASP A 163 -3.67 39.64 8.79
N GLY A 164 -2.52 38.99 8.55
CA GLY A 164 -2.45 37.57 8.28
C GLY A 164 -2.85 36.72 9.49
N MET A 165 -2.37 37.08 10.69
CA MET A 165 -2.76 36.40 11.94
C MET A 165 -4.24 36.58 12.27
N ARG A 166 -4.76 37.79 12.07
CA ARG A 166 -6.18 38.09 12.29
C ARG A 166 -7.06 37.24 11.36
N GLN A 167 -6.76 37.24 10.07
CA GLN A 167 -7.51 36.45 9.07
C GLN A 167 -7.45 34.95 9.38
N PHE A 168 -6.28 34.43 9.75
CA PHE A 168 -6.11 33.04 10.16
C PHE A 168 -7.00 32.69 11.36
N THR A 169 -6.98 33.54 12.39
CA THR A 169 -7.73 33.32 13.64
C THR A 169 -9.24 33.39 13.42
N GLU A 170 -9.72 34.33 12.61
CA GLU A 170 -11.14 34.45 12.26
C GLU A 170 -11.60 33.24 11.43
N ASN A 171 -10.84 32.87 10.40
CA ASN A 171 -11.22 31.79 9.48
C ASN A 171 -11.16 30.42 10.15
N ILE A 172 -10.15 30.15 10.98
CA ILE A 172 -10.06 28.84 11.66
C ILE A 172 -11.21 28.62 12.66
N ARG A 173 -11.69 29.69 13.31
CA ARG A 173 -12.85 29.62 14.22
C ARG A 173 -14.16 29.31 13.50
N THR A 174 -14.30 29.73 12.24
CA THR A 174 -15.50 29.45 11.44
C THR A 174 -15.51 28.02 10.88
N MET A 175 -14.35 27.38 10.74
CA MET A 175 -14.20 26.03 10.21
C MET A 175 -14.44 24.95 11.29
N LYS A 176 -15.71 24.57 11.53
CA LYS A 176 -16.09 23.59 12.57
C LYS A 176 -15.39 22.22 12.47
N SER A 177 -14.99 21.79 11.28
CA SER A 177 -14.35 20.49 11.04
C SER A 177 -12.82 20.54 11.09
N LEU A 178 -12.22 21.71 11.28
CA LEU A 178 -10.77 21.89 11.25
C LEU A 178 -10.26 22.31 12.63
N ARG A 179 -9.33 21.52 13.19
CA ARG A 179 -8.62 21.87 14.43
C ARG A 179 -7.16 22.12 14.10
N PHE A 180 -6.62 23.22 14.62
CA PHE A 180 -5.18 23.48 14.56
C PHE A 180 -4.42 22.51 15.45
N ILE A 181 -3.16 22.24 15.11
CA ILE A 181 -2.33 21.25 15.80
C ILE A 181 -1.84 21.70 17.19
N THR A 182 -1.80 23.01 17.45
CA THR A 182 -1.37 23.61 18.73
C THR A 182 -2.31 24.73 19.17
N SER A 183 -2.04 25.32 20.34
CA SER A 183 -2.77 26.51 20.79
C SER A 183 -2.35 27.76 20.01
N GLN A 184 -3.19 28.80 20.04
CA GLN A 184 -2.84 30.09 19.43
C GLN A 184 -1.63 30.73 20.13
N GLU A 185 -1.49 30.55 21.45
CA GLU A 185 -0.36 31.06 22.23
C GLU A 185 0.96 30.41 21.78
N ASP A 186 0.95 29.09 21.59
CA ASP A 186 2.13 28.34 21.11
C ASP A 186 2.52 28.76 19.69
N LEU A 187 1.54 28.98 18.81
CA LEU A 187 1.79 29.48 17.46
C LEU A 187 2.45 30.87 17.49
N VAL A 188 1.92 31.79 18.29
CA VAL A 188 2.48 33.14 18.43
C VAL A 188 3.89 33.09 19.03
N ALA A 189 4.11 32.26 20.05
CA ALA A 189 5.44 32.06 20.64
C ALA A 189 6.46 31.53 19.62
N PHE A 190 6.06 30.55 18.79
CA PHE A 190 6.90 30.05 17.70
C PHE A 190 7.19 31.13 16.65
N LEU A 191 6.17 31.88 16.21
CA LEU A 191 6.34 32.95 15.22
C LEU A 191 7.26 34.07 15.70
N GLY A 192 7.33 34.31 17.02
CA GLY A 192 8.33 35.18 17.65
C GLY A 192 9.76 34.71 17.41
N ARG A 193 10.01 33.39 17.51
CA ARG A 193 11.33 32.76 17.27
C ARG A 193 11.64 32.51 15.79
N TRP A 194 10.67 32.68 14.88
CA TRP A 194 10.83 32.37 13.45
C TRP A 194 12.01 33.10 12.79
N LYS A 195 12.28 34.37 13.15
CA LYS A 195 13.42 35.11 12.54
C LYS A 195 14.76 34.54 12.99
N ASP A 196 14.89 34.14 14.25
CA ASP A 196 16.10 33.49 14.75
C ASP A 196 16.30 32.13 14.08
N LEU A 197 15.20 31.39 13.87
CA LEU A 197 15.22 30.13 13.13
C LEU A 197 15.66 30.35 11.67
N GLU A 198 15.15 31.39 10.99
CA GLU A 198 15.54 31.73 9.62
C GLU A 198 17.04 32.04 9.52
N VAL A 199 17.60 32.78 10.48
CA VAL A 199 19.05 33.04 10.57
C VAL A 199 19.84 31.73 10.74
N ARG A 200 19.40 30.84 11.62
CA ARG A 200 20.05 29.54 11.83
C ARG A 200 19.96 28.65 10.59
N LEU A 201 18.81 28.61 9.90
CA LEU A 201 18.65 27.89 8.63
C LEU A 201 19.59 28.44 7.55
N ARG A 202 19.79 29.76 7.50
CA ARG A 202 20.76 30.39 6.61
C ARG A 202 22.20 29.98 6.94
N GLN A 203 22.56 29.90 8.22
CA GLN A 203 23.87 29.39 8.63
C GLN A 203 24.10 27.93 8.19
N VAL A 204 23.08 27.07 8.29
CA VAL A 204 23.14 25.69 7.74
C VAL A 204 23.40 25.75 6.23
N GLN A 205 22.65 26.57 5.50
CA GLN A 205 22.77 26.70 4.05
C GLN A 205 24.16 27.21 3.64
N GLU A 206 24.71 28.19 4.34
CA GLU A 206 26.06 28.71 4.14
C GLU A 206 27.14 27.68 4.48
N GLY A 207 26.97 26.91 5.56
CA GLY A 207 27.85 25.80 5.92
C GLY A 207 27.89 24.73 4.83
N ARG A 208 26.73 24.34 4.31
CA ARG A 208 26.61 23.43 3.15
C ARG A 208 27.27 24.02 1.90
N ALA A 209 27.04 25.29 1.59
CA ALA A 209 27.65 25.95 0.44
C ALA A 209 29.19 25.96 0.52
N LYS A 210 29.75 26.21 1.70
CA LYS A 210 31.20 26.11 1.95
C LYS A 210 31.71 24.68 1.76
N GLY A 211 30.98 23.68 2.26
CA GLY A 211 31.30 22.26 2.05
C GLY A 211 31.29 21.90 0.56
N ILE A 212 30.24 22.29 -0.16
CA ILE A 212 30.09 22.06 -1.61
C ILE A 212 31.23 22.71 -2.40
N ALA A 213 31.65 23.92 -2.02
CA ALA A 213 32.79 24.59 -2.67
C ALA A 213 34.08 23.77 -2.54
N LYS A 214 34.38 23.25 -1.33
CA LYS A 214 35.53 22.36 -1.10
C LYS A 214 35.43 21.06 -1.92
N VAL A 215 34.25 20.45 -1.96
CA VAL A 215 34.02 19.25 -2.78
C VAL A 215 34.19 19.55 -4.26
N THR A 216 33.74 20.71 -4.72
CA THR A 216 33.86 21.16 -6.11
C THR A 216 35.32 21.35 -6.52
N GLU A 217 36.14 21.93 -5.64
CA GLU A 217 37.59 22.03 -5.83
C GLU A 217 38.24 20.64 -5.92
N ALA A 218 37.86 19.72 -5.02
CA ALA A 218 38.37 18.35 -4.99
C ALA A 218 38.02 17.52 -6.25
N ARG A 219 37.01 17.92 -7.04
CA ARG A 219 36.67 17.24 -8.31
C ARG A 219 37.68 17.51 -9.42
N ALA A 220 38.52 18.54 -9.31
CA ALA A 220 39.49 18.93 -10.34
C ALA A 220 38.89 19.01 -11.76
N GLY A 221 37.65 19.51 -11.88
CA GLY A 221 36.94 19.64 -13.16
C GLY A 221 36.15 18.42 -13.64
N HIS A 222 36.26 17.26 -12.98
CA HIS A 222 35.51 16.06 -13.37
C HIS A 222 34.00 16.20 -13.07
N PRO A 223 33.11 15.64 -13.91
CA PRO A 223 31.68 15.53 -13.61
C PRO A 223 31.42 14.83 -12.27
N ILE A 224 30.43 15.29 -11.51
CA ILE A 224 30.16 14.78 -10.15
C ILE A 224 29.92 13.27 -10.12
N MET A 225 29.26 12.73 -11.14
CA MET A 225 28.97 11.30 -11.25
C MET A 225 30.26 10.47 -11.45
N GLU A 226 31.25 11.00 -12.17
CA GLU A 226 32.56 10.36 -12.33
C GLU A 226 33.37 10.42 -11.04
N SER A 227 33.35 11.56 -10.34
CA SER A 227 33.99 11.69 -9.03
C SER A 227 33.38 10.75 -7.98
N LEU A 228 32.05 10.60 -7.98
CA LEU A 228 31.35 9.67 -7.08
C LEU A 228 31.65 8.20 -7.38
N ALA A 229 32.00 7.83 -8.61
CA ALA A 229 32.47 6.47 -8.90
C ALA A 229 33.79 6.14 -8.17
N GLY A 230 34.57 7.17 -7.80
CA GLY A 230 35.77 7.08 -6.95
C GLY A 230 35.51 7.40 -5.48
N ALA A 231 34.27 7.32 -4.98
CA ALA A 231 33.91 7.74 -3.63
C ALA A 231 34.56 6.93 -2.51
N THR A 232 35.12 5.75 -2.76
CA THR A 232 35.90 4.99 -1.77
C THR A 232 37.33 5.49 -1.60
N GLY A 233 37.82 6.34 -2.52
CA GLY A 233 39.18 6.87 -2.53
C GLY A 233 39.27 8.32 -2.05
N ALA A 234 40.20 9.07 -2.65
CA ALA A 234 40.51 10.45 -2.29
C ALA A 234 39.30 11.39 -2.35
N PHE A 235 38.36 11.17 -3.27
CA PHE A 235 37.16 11.99 -3.38
C PHE A 235 36.23 11.83 -2.16
N GLY A 236 36.01 10.61 -1.68
CA GLY A 236 35.19 10.38 -0.48
C GLY A 236 35.82 10.92 0.79
N GLU A 237 37.16 10.88 0.90
CA GLU A 237 37.89 11.59 1.96
C GLU A 237 37.66 13.10 1.88
N ALA A 238 37.75 13.69 0.68
CA ALA A 238 37.50 15.12 0.49
C ALA A 238 36.06 15.51 0.87
N VAL A 239 35.06 14.68 0.56
CA VAL A 239 33.66 14.87 0.98
C VAL A 239 33.54 14.88 2.51
N ARG A 240 34.20 13.96 3.20
CA ARG A 240 34.23 13.92 4.67
C ARG A 240 34.94 15.13 5.28
N LEU A 241 36.09 15.52 4.73
CA LEU A 241 36.84 16.71 5.15
C LEU A 241 36.09 18.01 4.88
N ALA A 242 35.19 18.02 3.90
CA ALA A 242 34.28 19.13 3.63
C ALA A 242 33.15 19.26 4.66
N GLY A 243 33.00 18.30 5.57
CA GLY A 243 32.03 18.32 6.68
C GLY A 243 30.77 17.51 6.44
N PHE A 244 30.66 16.77 5.33
CA PHE A 244 29.54 15.86 5.08
C PHE A 244 29.73 14.54 5.81
N ARG A 245 28.65 14.01 6.41
CA ARG A 245 28.67 12.69 7.05
C ARG A 245 28.53 11.59 6.00
N PHE A 246 29.63 11.32 5.32
CA PHE A 246 29.73 10.33 4.25
C PHE A 246 30.52 9.10 4.73
N ASP A 247 29.80 8.07 5.20
CA ASP A 247 30.40 6.89 5.81
C ASP A 247 31.33 6.14 4.84
N ALA A 248 32.55 5.83 5.27
CA ALA A 248 33.58 5.22 4.42
C ALA A 248 33.39 3.71 4.21
N GLN A 249 32.72 3.01 5.13
CA GLN A 249 32.64 1.55 5.15
C GLN A 249 31.34 1.02 4.54
N ALA A 250 30.22 1.72 4.76
CA ALA A 250 28.91 1.34 4.27
C ALA A 250 28.50 2.16 3.05
N LEU A 251 28.49 3.50 3.18
CA LEU A 251 27.87 4.37 2.19
C LEU A 251 28.76 4.63 0.96
N ALA A 252 30.06 4.88 1.17
CA ALA A 252 30.98 5.17 0.09
C ALA A 252 31.11 4.04 -0.96
N PRO A 253 31.21 2.75 -0.57
CA PRO A 253 31.22 1.65 -1.54
C PRO A 253 29.91 1.53 -2.32
N GLU A 254 28.76 1.72 -1.68
CA GLU A 254 27.45 1.65 -2.34
C GLU A 254 27.29 2.76 -3.37
N VAL A 255 27.59 4.00 -2.99
CA VAL A 255 27.53 5.17 -3.88
C VAL A 255 28.52 5.02 -5.04
N ALA A 256 29.74 4.55 -4.79
CA ALA A 256 30.72 4.29 -5.84
C ALA A 256 30.26 3.21 -6.83
N ALA A 257 29.77 2.09 -6.32
CA ALA A 257 29.28 0.98 -7.15
C ALA A 257 28.09 1.40 -8.02
N GLN A 258 27.16 2.17 -7.45
CA GLN A 258 26.02 2.71 -8.19
C GLN A 258 26.42 3.76 -9.22
N ALA A 259 27.34 4.67 -8.89
CA ALA A 259 27.81 5.70 -9.82
C ALA A 259 28.53 5.05 -11.01
N LYS A 260 29.41 4.07 -10.75
CA LYS A 260 30.05 3.26 -11.80
C LYS A 260 29.04 2.55 -12.69
N ARG A 261 28.01 1.94 -12.09
CA ARG A 261 26.91 1.29 -12.83
C ARG A 261 26.19 2.27 -13.77
N LEU A 262 25.87 3.47 -13.31
CA LEU A 262 25.18 4.48 -14.12
C LEU A 262 26.08 4.99 -15.27
N LEU A 263 27.39 5.10 -15.05
CA LEU A 263 28.35 5.43 -16.10
C LEU A 263 28.46 4.32 -17.15
N GLU A 264 28.54 3.05 -16.72
CA GLU A 264 28.52 1.88 -17.61
C GLU A 264 27.24 1.86 -18.46
N ILE A 265 26.07 2.12 -17.85
CA ILE A 265 24.80 2.22 -18.55
C ILE A 265 24.81 3.35 -19.58
N ARG A 266 25.27 4.55 -19.20
CA ARG A 266 25.34 5.71 -20.10
C ARG A 266 26.26 5.45 -21.28
N LEU A 267 27.39 4.80 -21.06
CA LEU A 267 28.31 4.38 -22.13
C LEU A 267 27.62 3.40 -23.08
N LEU A 268 26.97 2.37 -22.54
CA LEU A 268 26.22 1.39 -23.33
C LEU A 268 25.13 2.06 -24.15
N GLU A 269 24.34 2.96 -23.59
CA GLU A 269 23.30 3.67 -24.35
C GLU A 269 23.85 4.44 -25.55
N LYS A 270 25.02 5.07 -25.44
CA LYS A 270 25.68 5.71 -26.58
C LYS A 270 26.01 4.72 -27.69
N THR A 271 26.44 3.50 -27.33
CA THR A 271 26.77 2.44 -28.29
C THR A 271 25.53 1.77 -28.90
N MET A 272 24.37 1.85 -28.24
CA MET A 272 23.13 1.23 -28.71
C MET A 272 22.56 1.89 -29.97
N GLU A 273 23.00 3.11 -30.29
CA GLU A 273 22.61 3.81 -31.52
C GLU A 273 23.34 3.28 -32.76
N HIS A 274 24.37 2.45 -32.58
CA HIS A 274 25.20 1.94 -33.65
C HIS A 274 24.43 1.01 -34.61
N ARG A 275 24.50 1.29 -35.91
CA ARG A 275 23.67 0.66 -36.94
C ARG A 275 23.92 -0.85 -37.13
N PRO A 276 25.17 -1.35 -37.22
CA PRO A 276 25.48 -2.78 -37.24
C PRO A 276 24.89 -3.57 -36.06
N THR A 277 24.92 -2.97 -34.87
CA THR A 277 24.39 -3.58 -33.65
C THR A 277 22.86 -3.71 -33.70
N ARG A 278 22.18 -2.67 -34.19
CA ARG A 278 20.72 -2.70 -34.40
C ARG A 278 20.31 -3.71 -35.48
N GLN A 279 21.12 -3.88 -36.54
CA GLN A 279 20.86 -4.88 -37.57
C GLN A 279 20.92 -6.32 -37.03
N ALA A 280 21.90 -6.63 -36.19
CA ALA A 280 22.02 -7.96 -35.58
C ALA A 280 20.82 -8.28 -34.68
N ILE A 281 20.42 -7.33 -33.84
CA ILE A 281 19.26 -7.50 -32.95
C ILE A 281 17.96 -7.58 -33.75
N ALA A 282 17.83 -6.81 -34.83
CA ALA A 282 16.68 -6.87 -35.72
C ALA A 282 16.46 -8.26 -36.33
N GLN A 283 17.55 -8.94 -36.74
CA GLN A 283 17.50 -10.31 -37.25
C GLN A 283 16.97 -11.27 -36.19
N ASP A 284 17.48 -11.19 -34.96
CA ASP A 284 17.08 -12.09 -33.87
C ASP A 284 15.62 -11.87 -33.41
N PHE A 285 15.12 -10.64 -33.51
CA PHE A 285 13.73 -10.30 -33.17
C PHE A 285 12.75 -10.35 -34.36
N ASN A 286 13.24 -10.66 -35.57
CA ASN A 286 12.46 -10.64 -36.80
C ASN A 286 11.70 -9.31 -37.03
N VAL A 287 12.41 -8.19 -36.86
CA VAL A 287 11.89 -6.82 -37.06
C VAL A 287 12.83 -6.03 -37.97
N LEU A 288 12.39 -4.87 -38.48
CA LEU A 288 13.28 -3.99 -39.23
C LEU A 288 14.30 -3.32 -38.28
N PRO A 289 15.54 -3.04 -38.73
CA PRO A 289 16.54 -2.32 -37.92
C PRO A 289 16.07 -0.95 -37.38
N ALA A 290 15.15 -0.31 -38.11
CA ALA A 290 14.53 0.95 -37.69
C ALA A 290 13.59 0.76 -36.47
N ASP A 291 12.92 -0.39 -36.38
CA ASP A 291 11.93 -0.70 -35.33
C ASP A 291 12.57 -1.20 -34.02
N VAL A 292 13.89 -1.47 -34.04
CA VAL A 292 14.63 -1.87 -32.83
C VAL A 292 14.69 -0.70 -31.85
N ASN A 293 13.88 -0.77 -30.80
CA ASN A 293 13.91 0.22 -29.74
C ASN A 293 14.90 -0.17 -28.62
N VAL A 294 15.25 0.81 -27.78
CA VAL A 294 16.19 0.64 -26.65
C VAL A 294 15.73 -0.48 -25.70
N MET A 295 14.41 -0.67 -25.51
CA MET A 295 13.90 -1.75 -24.66
C MET A 295 14.19 -3.14 -25.23
N MET A 296 14.08 -3.33 -26.54
CA MET A 296 14.45 -4.59 -27.20
C MET A 296 15.94 -4.89 -27.04
N MET A 297 16.78 -3.86 -27.12
CA MET A 297 18.22 -4.00 -26.93
C MET A 297 18.56 -4.44 -25.50
N TRP A 298 18.02 -3.77 -24.48
CA TRP A 298 18.16 -4.24 -23.11
C TRP A 298 17.60 -5.64 -22.89
N LYS A 299 16.46 -5.97 -23.54
CA LYS A 299 15.87 -7.31 -23.48
C LYS A 299 16.81 -8.39 -24.05
N TYR A 300 17.50 -8.07 -25.15
CA TYR A 300 18.46 -8.94 -25.83
C TYR A 300 19.66 -9.25 -24.94
N LEU A 301 20.20 -8.21 -24.30
CA LEU A 301 21.43 -8.27 -23.51
C LEU A 301 21.31 -9.06 -22.21
N ARG A 302 20.11 -9.43 -21.76
CA ARG A 302 19.90 -10.24 -20.56
C ARG A 302 20.49 -11.65 -20.64
N SER A 303 20.70 -12.16 -21.85
CA SER A 303 21.36 -13.45 -22.07
C SER A 303 22.86 -13.23 -22.18
N GLU A 304 23.65 -13.93 -21.37
CA GLU A 304 25.12 -13.88 -21.42
C GLU A 304 25.66 -14.20 -22.83
N LYS A 305 25.03 -15.14 -23.54
CA LYS A 305 25.37 -15.47 -24.93
C LYS A 305 25.19 -14.26 -25.85
N ASN A 306 24.05 -13.58 -25.74
CA ASN A 306 23.73 -12.43 -26.58
C ASN A 306 24.60 -11.22 -26.23
N ALA A 307 24.91 -11.06 -24.94
CA ALA A 307 25.86 -10.06 -24.46
C ALA A 307 27.27 -10.29 -25.02
N ALA A 308 27.73 -11.54 -25.12
CA ALA A 308 29.02 -11.86 -25.74
C ALA A 308 29.06 -11.48 -27.23
N VAL A 309 28.01 -11.83 -28.00
CA VAL A 309 27.87 -11.46 -29.42
C VAL A 309 27.84 -9.93 -29.59
N TYR A 310 27.15 -9.23 -28.69
CA TYR A 310 27.11 -7.78 -28.69
C TYR A 310 28.50 -7.18 -28.48
N LEU A 311 29.25 -7.65 -27.48
CA LEU A 311 30.60 -7.17 -27.19
C LEU A 311 31.60 -7.46 -28.32
N GLU A 312 31.48 -8.61 -29.00
CA GLU A 312 32.32 -8.95 -30.16
C GLU A 312 32.14 -7.94 -31.30
N ARG A 313 30.88 -7.64 -31.65
CA ARG A 313 30.55 -6.66 -32.70
C ARG A 313 31.01 -5.23 -32.36
N MET A 314 31.03 -4.88 -31.07
CA MET A 314 31.55 -3.59 -30.63
C MET A 314 33.05 -3.49 -30.79
N LYS A 315 33.78 -4.58 -30.52
CA LYS A 315 35.22 -4.66 -30.78
C LYS A 315 35.52 -4.55 -32.27
N GLU A 316 34.74 -5.23 -33.13
CA GLU A 316 34.86 -5.11 -34.59
C GLU A 316 34.62 -3.68 -35.10
N SER A 317 33.79 -2.91 -34.39
CA SER A 317 33.46 -1.53 -34.73
C SER A 317 34.36 -0.49 -34.05
N GLU A 318 35.48 -0.92 -33.43
CA GLU A 318 36.42 -0.09 -32.67
C GLU A 318 35.76 0.79 -31.59
N MET A 319 34.63 0.35 -31.02
CA MET A 319 33.93 1.08 -29.97
C MET A 319 34.50 0.73 -28.59
N ASP A 320 34.73 1.76 -27.78
CA ASP A 320 35.15 1.58 -26.39
C ASP A 320 33.98 1.07 -25.52
N VAL A 321 34.16 -0.14 -24.99
CA VAL A 321 33.22 -0.81 -24.07
C VAL A 321 33.77 -0.89 -22.64
N ALA A 322 34.79 -0.09 -22.31
CA ALA A 322 35.33 0.08 -20.96
C ALA A 322 35.67 -1.23 -20.21
N GLY A 323 36.06 -2.29 -20.94
CA GLY A 323 36.40 -3.59 -20.35
C GLY A 323 35.22 -4.40 -19.80
N LEU A 324 33.98 -4.09 -20.22
CA LEU A 324 32.79 -4.87 -19.86
C LEU A 324 32.90 -6.32 -20.39
N ASP A 325 32.59 -7.29 -19.54
CA ASP A 325 32.43 -8.69 -19.92
C ASP A 325 30.95 -9.06 -20.14
N ALA A 326 30.70 -10.21 -20.76
CA ALA A 326 29.34 -10.65 -21.10
C ALA A 326 28.46 -10.84 -19.85
N LYS A 327 29.05 -11.30 -18.74
CA LYS A 327 28.37 -11.47 -17.45
C LYS A 327 27.93 -10.16 -16.85
N ARG A 328 28.82 -9.16 -16.81
CA ARG A 328 28.51 -7.82 -16.32
C ARG A 328 27.44 -7.16 -17.17
N LEU A 329 27.50 -7.30 -18.49
CA LEU A 329 26.50 -6.73 -19.39
C LEU A 329 25.11 -7.36 -19.20
N ALA A 330 25.06 -8.69 -19.06
CA ALA A 330 23.81 -9.40 -18.75
C ALA A 330 23.26 -9.01 -17.37
N TRP A 331 24.13 -8.88 -16.37
CA TRP A 331 23.76 -8.39 -15.05
C TRP A 331 23.20 -6.96 -15.10
N LEU A 332 23.85 -6.03 -15.80
CA LEU A 332 23.37 -4.65 -15.98
C LEU A 332 21.98 -4.62 -16.64
N ALA A 333 21.76 -5.47 -17.65
CA ALA A 333 20.48 -5.56 -18.34
C ALA A 333 19.36 -6.09 -17.42
N GLU A 334 19.66 -7.06 -16.56
CA GLU A 334 18.69 -7.58 -15.58
C GLU A 334 18.43 -6.56 -14.46
N THR A 335 19.45 -5.93 -13.88
CA THR A 335 19.29 -4.87 -12.87
C THR A 335 18.43 -3.73 -13.40
N ARG A 336 18.62 -3.30 -14.66
CA ARG A 336 17.80 -2.26 -15.26
C ARG A 336 16.33 -2.67 -15.42
N ARG A 337 16.08 -3.95 -15.74
CA ARG A 337 14.72 -4.49 -15.80
C ARG A 337 14.07 -4.47 -14.42
N GLU A 338 14.81 -4.83 -13.37
CA GLU A 338 14.35 -4.77 -11.98
C GLU A 338 14.04 -3.33 -11.55
N GLU A 339 14.91 -2.36 -11.83
CA GLU A 339 14.67 -0.93 -11.53
C GLU A 339 13.39 -0.41 -12.22
N LYS A 340 13.17 -0.76 -13.49
CA LYS A 340 11.90 -0.43 -14.18
C LYS A 340 10.68 -1.12 -13.56
N ALA A 341 10.85 -2.35 -13.07
CA ALA A 341 9.78 -3.07 -12.38
C ALA A 341 9.44 -2.41 -11.03
N LEU A 342 10.44 -1.88 -10.31
CA LEU A 342 10.24 -1.11 -9.06
C LEU A 342 9.39 0.14 -9.32
N ILE A 343 9.71 0.93 -10.36
CA ILE A 343 8.92 2.12 -10.71
C ILE A 343 7.47 1.73 -11.04
N ARG A 344 7.27 0.63 -11.77
CA ARG A 344 5.92 0.12 -12.06
C ARG A 344 5.19 -0.33 -10.79
N ALA A 345 5.90 -0.99 -9.87
CA ALA A 345 5.35 -1.41 -8.58
C ALA A 345 4.98 -0.21 -7.70
N GLU A 346 5.80 0.84 -7.67
CA GLU A 346 5.51 2.11 -6.97
C GLU A 346 4.20 2.72 -7.48
N LEU A 347 4.01 2.77 -8.80
CA LEU A 347 2.77 3.26 -9.40
C LEU A 347 1.54 2.39 -9.06
N LEU A 348 1.68 1.07 -9.08
CA LEU A 348 0.60 0.13 -8.76
C LEU A 348 0.24 0.08 -7.27
N THR A 349 1.13 0.57 -6.41
CA THR A 349 0.99 0.59 -4.95
C THR A 349 0.81 2.00 -4.40
N ALA A 350 0.69 3.02 -5.27
CA ALA A 350 0.54 4.41 -4.87
C ALA A 350 -0.72 4.66 -4.02
N ASP A 351 -1.75 3.82 -4.17
CA ASP A 351 -3.00 3.85 -3.40
C ASP A 351 -2.99 2.92 -2.17
N ALA A 352 -1.89 2.20 -1.92
CA ALA A 352 -1.78 1.27 -0.81
C ALA A 352 -1.69 2.01 0.53
N GLY A 353 -2.55 1.65 1.49
CA GLY A 353 -2.50 2.13 2.87
C GLY A 353 -3.49 3.23 3.26
N GLY A 354 -4.41 3.64 2.38
CA GLY A 354 -5.54 4.49 2.76
C GLY A 354 -6.73 3.70 3.31
N GLY A 355 -7.48 4.25 4.28
CA GLY A 355 -8.78 3.74 4.74
C GLY A 355 -8.76 2.60 5.78
N ILE A 356 -9.93 2.00 6.04
CA ILE A 356 -10.11 0.94 7.07
C ILE A 356 -9.48 -0.37 6.56
N MET A 357 -8.66 -1.02 7.40
CA MET A 357 -7.90 -2.24 7.03
C MET A 357 -7.00 -2.08 5.79
N GLY A 358 -6.56 -0.85 5.50
CA GLY A 358 -5.76 -0.54 4.31
C GLY A 358 -6.54 -0.57 2.99
N MET A 359 -7.87 -0.70 3.06
CA MET A 359 -8.75 -0.64 1.88
C MET A 359 -9.06 0.82 1.55
N GLY A 360 -8.78 1.23 0.31
CA GLY A 360 -9.13 2.57 -0.17
C GLY A 360 -10.61 2.89 0.08
N GLU A 361 -10.93 4.15 0.36
CA GLU A 361 -12.27 4.61 0.78
C GLU A 361 -13.38 4.13 -0.19
N ARG A 362 -13.10 4.18 -1.49
CA ARG A 362 -14.02 3.72 -2.54
C ARG A 362 -14.30 2.21 -2.46
N MET A 363 -13.26 1.40 -2.21
CA MET A 363 -13.38 -0.05 -2.06
C MET A 363 -14.18 -0.39 -0.80
N SER A 364 -13.92 0.30 0.30
CA SER A 364 -14.64 0.12 1.57
C SER A 364 -16.14 0.34 1.42
N TRP A 365 -16.54 1.37 0.67
CA TRP A 365 -17.95 1.64 0.36
C TRP A 365 -18.59 0.53 -0.49
N LEU A 366 -17.90 0.06 -1.53
CA LEU A 366 -18.41 -1.04 -2.36
C LEU A 366 -18.57 -2.34 -1.57
N LEU A 367 -17.63 -2.64 -0.67
CA LEU A 367 -17.69 -3.78 0.22
C LEU A 367 -18.89 -3.69 1.17
N LEU A 368 -19.11 -2.53 1.79
CA LEU A 368 -20.25 -2.30 2.68
C LEU A 368 -21.58 -2.57 1.96
N VAL A 369 -21.78 -1.99 0.77
CA VAL A 369 -23.01 -2.19 -0.02
C VAL A 369 -23.17 -3.65 -0.43
N SER A 370 -22.08 -4.31 -0.85
CA SER A 370 -22.11 -5.72 -1.22
C SER A 370 -22.51 -6.63 -0.04
N MET A 371 -21.95 -6.38 1.15
CA MET A 371 -22.31 -7.11 2.36
C MET A 371 -23.77 -6.92 2.76
N LEU A 372 -24.32 -5.72 2.60
CA LEU A 372 -25.74 -5.45 2.87
C LEU A 372 -26.65 -6.25 1.94
N VAL A 373 -26.37 -6.25 0.63
CA VAL A 373 -27.15 -7.03 -0.36
C VAL A 373 -27.06 -8.52 -0.06
N CYS A 374 -25.87 -9.03 0.29
CA CYS A 374 -25.69 -10.43 0.67
C CYS A 374 -26.47 -10.78 1.96
N GLY A 375 -26.44 -9.89 2.96
CA GLY A 375 -27.21 -10.05 4.19
C GLY A 375 -28.72 -10.19 3.93
N ILE A 376 -29.29 -9.33 3.07
CA ILE A 376 -30.70 -9.43 2.67
C ILE A 376 -30.99 -10.77 1.98
N GLY A 377 -30.10 -11.23 1.10
CA GLY A 377 -30.22 -12.52 0.44
C GLY A 377 -30.24 -13.70 1.42
N ILE A 378 -29.34 -13.68 2.41
CA ILE A 378 -29.27 -14.69 3.48
C ILE A 378 -30.55 -14.66 4.33
N SER A 379 -31.01 -13.47 4.74
CA SER A 379 -32.26 -13.31 5.49
C SER A 379 -33.46 -13.88 4.74
N ASN A 380 -33.56 -13.63 3.43
CA ASN A 380 -34.65 -14.15 2.62
C ASN A 380 -34.61 -15.68 2.50
N ALA A 381 -33.44 -16.26 2.29
CA ALA A 381 -33.28 -17.72 2.29
C ALA A 381 -33.66 -18.34 3.64
N MET A 382 -33.30 -17.68 4.75
CA MET A 382 -33.64 -18.12 6.10
C MET A 382 -35.14 -18.00 6.41
N LEU A 383 -35.83 -16.96 5.92
CA LEU A 383 -37.29 -16.86 6.05
C LEU A 383 -38.00 -18.06 5.40
N MET A 384 -37.50 -18.50 4.24
CA MET A 384 -38.04 -19.69 3.57
C MET A 384 -37.83 -20.96 4.41
N THR A 385 -36.65 -21.11 5.04
CA THR A 385 -36.37 -22.24 5.96
C THR A 385 -37.33 -22.25 7.16
N VAL A 386 -37.62 -21.08 7.72
CA VAL A 386 -38.56 -20.94 8.84
C VAL A 386 -39.96 -21.41 8.46
N THR A 387 -40.45 -21.05 7.27
CA THR A 387 -41.79 -21.44 6.82
C THR A 387 -41.93 -22.94 6.57
N GLU A 388 -40.86 -23.63 6.15
CA GLU A 388 -40.90 -25.08 5.93
C GLU A 388 -40.84 -25.87 7.24
N ARG A 389 -40.06 -25.37 8.20
CA ARG A 389 -39.93 -25.99 9.53
C ARG A 389 -41.03 -25.56 10.48
N PHE A 390 -42.10 -24.94 9.98
CA PHE A 390 -43.16 -24.37 10.80
C PHE A 390 -43.81 -25.40 11.73
N GLN A 391 -44.11 -26.61 11.23
CA GLN A 391 -44.67 -27.70 12.03
C GLN A 391 -43.67 -28.23 13.08
N GLU A 392 -42.39 -28.32 12.74
CA GLU A 392 -41.33 -28.69 13.70
C GLU A 392 -41.21 -27.65 14.83
N ILE A 393 -41.24 -26.36 14.49
CA ILE A 393 -41.18 -25.27 15.47
C ILE A 393 -42.43 -25.30 16.36
N ALA A 394 -43.62 -25.46 15.77
CA ALA A 394 -44.87 -25.52 16.53
C ALA A 394 -44.90 -26.68 17.52
N THR A 395 -44.44 -27.87 17.12
CA THR A 395 -44.33 -29.03 18.02
C THR A 395 -43.36 -28.78 19.15
N LEU A 396 -42.19 -28.18 18.90
CA LEU A 396 -41.24 -27.78 19.95
C LEU A 396 -41.85 -26.77 20.94
N LYS A 397 -42.61 -25.78 20.45
CA LYS A 397 -43.29 -24.81 21.32
C LYS A 397 -44.39 -25.46 22.16
N CYS A 398 -45.14 -26.41 21.61
CA CYS A 398 -46.13 -27.20 22.37
C CYS A 398 -45.49 -28.05 23.48
N LEU A 399 -44.23 -28.47 23.29
CA LEU A 399 -43.44 -29.17 24.31
C LEU A 399 -42.80 -28.24 25.35
N GLY A 400 -43.01 -26.92 25.24
CA GLY A 400 -42.52 -25.92 26.20
C GLY A 400 -41.20 -25.23 25.80
N ALA A 401 -40.76 -25.32 24.54
CA ALA A 401 -39.59 -24.56 24.09
C ALA A 401 -39.83 -23.05 24.15
N LEU A 402 -38.90 -22.31 24.77
CA LEU A 402 -38.95 -20.85 24.84
C LEU A 402 -38.58 -20.21 23.50
N ASP A 403 -39.10 -19.01 23.24
CA ASP A 403 -38.77 -18.21 22.05
C ASP A 403 -37.25 -18.01 21.88
N GLY A 404 -36.53 -17.81 22.99
CA GLY A 404 -35.07 -17.67 22.98
C GLY A 404 -34.32 -18.94 22.54
N PHE A 405 -34.86 -20.13 22.83
CA PHE A 405 -34.28 -21.39 22.38
C PHE A 405 -34.38 -21.54 20.86
N ILE A 406 -35.55 -21.23 20.29
CA ILE A 406 -35.78 -21.27 18.84
C ILE A 406 -34.89 -20.24 18.13
N MET A 407 -34.79 -19.02 18.69
CA MET A 407 -33.90 -18.00 18.13
C MET A 407 -32.44 -18.46 18.10
N LEU A 408 -31.94 -18.99 19.23
CA LEU A 408 -30.57 -19.49 19.33
C LEU A 408 -30.30 -20.63 18.34
N MET A 409 -31.25 -21.55 18.17
CA MET A 409 -31.14 -22.66 17.23
C MET A 409 -30.90 -22.18 15.79
N PHE A 410 -31.70 -21.21 15.32
CA PHE A 410 -31.55 -20.65 13.97
C PHE A 410 -30.29 -19.80 13.80
N VAL A 411 -29.88 -19.06 14.83
CA VAL A 411 -28.62 -18.30 14.81
C VAL A 411 -27.43 -19.26 14.74
N LEU A 412 -27.43 -20.34 15.52
CA LEU A 412 -26.38 -21.36 15.47
C LEU A 412 -26.33 -22.07 14.11
N GLU A 413 -27.48 -22.44 13.54
CA GLU A 413 -27.56 -23.01 12.19
C GLU A 413 -26.91 -22.07 11.16
N SER A 414 -27.23 -20.78 11.24
CA SER A 414 -26.64 -19.76 10.38
C SER A 414 -25.15 -19.56 10.63
N CYS A 415 -24.67 -19.67 11.88
CA CYS A 415 -23.24 -19.67 12.18
C CYS A 415 -22.51 -20.84 11.51
N PHE A 416 -23.06 -22.05 11.55
CA PHE A 416 -22.46 -23.20 10.87
C PHE A 416 -22.38 -23.00 9.35
N LEU A 417 -23.45 -22.49 8.74
CA LEU A 417 -23.45 -22.11 7.32
C LEU A 417 -22.43 -21.00 7.04
N GLY A 418 -22.29 -20.06 7.98
CA GLY A 418 -21.28 -18.99 7.97
C GLY A 418 -19.85 -19.51 7.99
N VAL A 419 -19.55 -20.53 8.80
CA VAL A 419 -18.23 -21.18 8.82
C VAL A 419 -17.96 -21.86 7.48
N VAL A 420 -18.87 -22.69 6.99
CA VAL A 420 -18.67 -23.42 5.73
C VAL A 420 -18.55 -22.48 4.54
N GLY A 421 -19.52 -21.57 4.38
CA GLY A 421 -19.50 -20.57 3.31
C GLY A 421 -18.32 -19.62 3.43
N GLY A 422 -18.00 -19.19 4.66
CA GLY A 422 -16.87 -18.32 4.93
C GLY A 422 -15.53 -18.97 4.62
N SER A 423 -15.33 -20.25 4.95
CA SER A 423 -14.11 -20.98 4.61
C SER A 423 -13.94 -21.14 3.10
N ILE A 424 -15.00 -21.54 2.40
CA ILE A 424 -14.98 -21.65 0.92
C ILE A 424 -14.69 -20.28 0.30
N GLY A 425 -15.39 -19.25 0.76
CA GLY A 425 -15.21 -17.88 0.29
C GLY A 425 -13.80 -17.36 0.53
N ALA A 426 -13.25 -17.55 1.73
CA ALA A 426 -11.90 -17.11 2.08
C ALA A 426 -10.85 -17.77 1.17
N VAL A 427 -10.94 -19.08 0.92
CA VAL A 427 -10.01 -19.77 0.02
C VAL A 427 -10.16 -19.24 -1.42
N LEU A 428 -11.38 -19.16 -1.95
CA LEU A 428 -11.61 -18.68 -3.31
C LEU A 428 -11.15 -17.23 -3.49
N GLY A 429 -11.50 -16.35 -2.56
CA GLY A 429 -11.09 -14.94 -2.60
C GLY A 429 -9.58 -14.77 -2.50
N ASN A 430 -8.91 -15.56 -1.65
CA ASN A 430 -7.46 -15.55 -1.54
C ASN A 430 -6.79 -16.02 -2.84
N VAL A 431 -7.27 -17.10 -3.46
CA VAL A 431 -6.74 -17.61 -4.73
C VAL A 431 -6.93 -16.60 -5.86
N ILE A 432 -8.10 -15.97 -5.96
CA ILE A 432 -8.39 -14.96 -6.98
C ILE A 432 -7.52 -13.71 -6.75
N GLY A 433 -7.46 -13.21 -5.52
CA GLY A 433 -6.67 -12.02 -5.17
C GLY A 433 -5.18 -12.22 -5.41
N THR A 434 -4.63 -13.33 -4.91
CA THR A 434 -3.24 -13.75 -5.12
C THR A 434 -2.95 -13.92 -6.62
N GLY A 435 -3.82 -14.58 -7.38
CA GLY A 435 -3.64 -14.78 -8.82
C GLY A 435 -3.62 -13.48 -9.62
N ARG A 436 -4.49 -12.52 -9.28
CA ARG A 436 -4.49 -11.17 -9.87
C ARG A 436 -3.19 -10.42 -9.57
N MET A 437 -2.72 -10.48 -8.33
CA MET A 437 -1.47 -9.82 -7.93
C MET A 437 -0.24 -10.49 -8.56
N LEU A 438 -0.24 -11.82 -8.69
CA LEU A 438 0.80 -12.55 -9.43
C LEU A 438 0.86 -12.10 -10.90
N TYR A 439 -0.29 -11.90 -11.55
CA TYR A 439 -0.32 -11.36 -12.91
C TYR A 439 0.17 -9.89 -12.97
N ALA A 440 -0.18 -9.07 -11.98
CA ALA A 440 0.19 -7.66 -11.94
C ALA A 440 1.69 -7.44 -11.68
N PHE A 441 2.28 -8.17 -10.72
CA PHE A 441 3.66 -8.00 -10.27
C PHE A 441 4.65 -9.02 -10.87
N GLY A 442 4.17 -10.11 -11.47
CA GLY A 442 4.99 -11.13 -12.13
C GLY A 442 5.99 -11.80 -11.18
N VAL A 443 7.25 -11.92 -11.62
CA VAL A 443 8.34 -12.56 -10.85
C VAL A 443 8.55 -11.90 -9.48
N ARG A 444 8.21 -10.61 -9.34
CA ARG A 444 8.37 -9.89 -8.08
C ARG A 444 7.47 -10.40 -6.97
N PHE A 445 6.30 -10.93 -7.35
CA PHE A 445 5.31 -11.45 -6.43
C PHE A 445 5.88 -12.49 -5.46
N VAL A 446 6.72 -13.41 -5.96
CA VAL A 446 7.17 -14.60 -5.21
C VAL A 446 8.00 -14.26 -3.98
N GLY A 447 8.74 -13.14 -3.99
CA GLY A 447 9.59 -12.72 -2.87
C GLY A 447 8.91 -11.83 -1.83
N THR A 448 7.71 -11.31 -2.13
CA THR A 448 7.05 -10.27 -1.34
C THR A 448 5.63 -10.67 -0.90
N VAL A 449 5.30 -11.98 -0.93
CA VAL A 449 3.98 -12.44 -0.48
C VAL A 449 3.95 -12.47 1.05
N PRO A 450 3.06 -11.71 1.72
CA PRO A 450 2.94 -11.73 3.17
C PRO A 450 2.08 -12.94 3.62
N PHE A 451 2.66 -14.15 3.57
CA PHE A 451 1.92 -15.39 3.82
C PHE A 451 1.18 -15.41 5.17
N LEU A 452 1.84 -14.97 6.25
CA LEU A 452 1.24 -14.91 7.59
C LEU A 452 0.04 -13.94 7.62
N GLU A 453 0.15 -12.78 6.97
CA GLU A 453 -0.94 -11.80 6.93
C GLU A 453 -2.11 -12.30 6.08
N LEU A 454 -1.85 -13.02 4.99
CA LEU A 454 -2.90 -13.65 4.18
C LEU A 454 -3.64 -14.74 4.97
N VAL A 455 -2.91 -15.57 5.73
CA VAL A 455 -3.53 -16.59 6.60
C VAL A 455 -4.39 -15.93 7.68
N PHE A 456 -3.87 -14.90 8.34
CA PHE A 456 -4.64 -14.13 9.32
C PHE A 456 -5.86 -13.47 8.67
N GLY A 457 -5.71 -12.91 7.47
CA GLY A 457 -6.79 -12.32 6.68
C GLY A 457 -7.89 -13.34 6.36
N MET A 458 -7.54 -14.58 6.03
CA MET A 458 -8.52 -15.65 5.83
C MET A 458 -9.32 -15.95 7.09
N VAL A 459 -8.66 -16.00 8.26
CA VAL A 459 -9.35 -16.20 9.55
C VAL A 459 -10.32 -15.04 9.82
N VAL A 460 -9.88 -13.80 9.63
CA VAL A 460 -10.72 -12.61 9.78
C VAL A 460 -11.92 -12.65 8.82
N ALA A 461 -11.70 -13.03 7.56
CA ALA A 461 -12.76 -13.15 6.56
C ALA A 461 -13.81 -14.21 6.94
N VAL A 462 -13.38 -15.36 7.47
CA VAL A 462 -14.29 -16.40 7.99
C VAL A 462 -15.11 -15.87 9.17
N VAL A 463 -14.46 -15.22 10.15
CA VAL A 463 -15.13 -14.64 11.31
C VAL A 463 -16.18 -13.60 10.88
N LEU A 464 -15.84 -12.72 9.94
CA LEU A 464 -16.78 -11.74 9.38
C LEU A 464 -17.93 -12.41 8.62
N GLY A 465 -17.66 -13.51 7.91
CA GLY A 465 -18.70 -14.32 7.27
C GLY A 465 -19.69 -14.94 8.26
N VAL A 466 -19.18 -15.46 9.38
CA VAL A 466 -20.01 -15.99 10.49
C VAL A 466 -20.85 -14.87 11.11
N ILE A 467 -20.25 -13.72 11.39
CA ILE A 467 -20.97 -12.56 11.94
C ILE A 467 -22.07 -12.10 10.97
N LEU A 468 -21.77 -11.99 9.67
CA LEU A 468 -22.74 -11.61 8.65
C LEU A 468 -23.93 -12.59 8.61
N ALA A 469 -23.65 -13.90 8.61
CA ALA A 469 -24.68 -14.93 8.60
C ALA A 469 -25.54 -14.89 9.88
N ALA A 470 -24.91 -14.73 11.05
CA ALA A 470 -25.61 -14.63 12.33
C ALA A 470 -26.53 -13.39 12.36
N LEU A 471 -26.02 -12.21 11.96
CA LEU A 471 -26.79 -10.97 11.91
C LEU A 471 -27.96 -11.06 10.93
N ALA A 472 -27.74 -11.62 9.74
CA ALA A 472 -28.79 -11.84 8.74
C ALA A 472 -29.88 -12.80 9.22
N ALA A 473 -29.55 -13.73 10.12
CA ALA A 473 -30.49 -14.70 10.67
C ALA A 473 -31.34 -14.16 11.83
N VAL A 474 -30.97 -13.05 12.46
CA VAL A 474 -31.69 -12.51 13.64
C VAL A 474 -33.16 -12.21 13.32
N TYR A 475 -33.44 -11.51 12.22
CA TYR A 475 -34.81 -11.16 11.84
C TYR A 475 -35.67 -12.41 11.51
N PRO A 476 -35.23 -13.34 10.64
CA PRO A 476 -35.94 -14.59 10.41
C PRO A 476 -36.14 -15.43 11.67
N ALA A 477 -35.10 -15.55 12.51
CA ALA A 477 -35.14 -16.32 13.76
C ALA A 477 -36.13 -15.72 14.76
N PHE A 478 -36.18 -14.39 14.87
CA PHE A 478 -37.18 -13.69 15.68
C PHE A 478 -38.60 -13.94 15.17
N LYS A 479 -38.80 -13.89 13.85
CA LYS A 479 -40.09 -14.20 13.24
C LYS A 479 -40.49 -15.65 13.53
N ALA A 480 -39.57 -16.60 13.39
CA ALA A 480 -39.75 -18.02 13.69
C ALA A 480 -40.16 -18.26 15.15
N ALA A 481 -39.45 -17.60 16.07
CA ALA A 481 -39.71 -17.71 17.49
C ALA A 481 -41.11 -17.21 17.86
N ARG A 482 -41.66 -16.21 17.18
CA ARG A 482 -42.98 -15.63 17.48
C ARG A 482 -44.17 -16.30 16.80
N LEU A 483 -43.94 -17.39 16.09
CA LEU A 483 -45.00 -18.12 15.41
C LEU A 483 -45.96 -18.80 16.41
N ALA A 484 -47.27 -18.67 16.16
CA ALA A 484 -48.31 -19.23 17.01
C ALA A 484 -48.50 -20.74 16.70
N PRO A 485 -48.35 -21.64 17.68
CA PRO A 485 -48.46 -23.09 17.44
C PRO A 485 -49.81 -23.54 16.87
N MET A 486 -50.88 -22.80 17.23
CA MET A 486 -52.24 -23.06 16.76
C MET A 486 -52.40 -22.85 15.25
N GLU A 487 -51.62 -21.95 14.64
CA GLU A 487 -51.68 -21.69 13.20
C GLU A 487 -51.08 -22.85 12.39
N ALA A 488 -50.04 -23.52 12.90
CA ALA A 488 -49.43 -24.69 12.27
C ALA A 488 -50.33 -25.92 12.22
N MET A 489 -51.23 -26.06 13.20
CA MET A 489 -52.20 -27.16 13.26
C MET A 489 -53.47 -26.91 12.43
N ARG A 490 -53.65 -25.69 11.90
CA ARG A 490 -54.81 -25.30 11.09
C ARG A 490 -54.55 -25.37 9.58
N ILE A 491 -53.30 -25.59 9.17
CA ILE A 491 -52.91 -25.77 7.78
C ILE A 491 -53.14 -27.24 7.44
N GLU A 492 -54.27 -27.52 6.78
CA GLU A 492 -54.57 -28.80 6.11
C GLU A 492 -53.79 -28.94 4.80
#